data_AF-A0A165DIU3-F1
#
_entry.id   AF-A0A165DIU3-F1
#
_cell.length_a   1.000
_cell.length_b   1.000
_cell.length_c   1.000
_cell.angle_alpha   90.00
_cell.angle_beta   90.00
_cell.angle_gamma   90.00
#
_symmetry.space_group_name_H-M   'P 1'
#
loop_
_entity.id
_entity.type
_entity.pdbx_description
1 polymer ?
#
loop_
_entity_poly.entity_id
_entity_poly.type
_entity_poly.pdbx_seq_one_letter_code
_entity_poly.pdbx_strand_id
1 'polypeptide(L)'
;MILHTVLLTVADIVVDGANKQPVAILPEFRLAASEGVLIRNPETRFETWLTGTVDYGMCNYESEAARHRVFAGKFQDLLPYIKSRIFLVEAKKEDHDLWQYIPEAASQAIVISEVSGENVVRFVVSDGQSWIFCLFEKDSDGTRIVYEGNPMLKIMSGDVAKGGTVSKDSVKKIVSLLHHWFVDMSDPLEDPLYTLLRNPARQLMTDPVSKDSHREEFRAEEDLSCNLPSQPLQGCSDGRQRKKRKY
;
A
#
# COMPACT_ATOMS: atom_id res chain seq x y z
N MET A 1 11.49 -0.33 -19.15
CA MET A 1 10.23 -1.04 -18.82
C MET A 1 9.08 -0.11 -19.17
N ILE A 2 7.95 -0.64 -19.68
CA ILE A 2 6.81 0.17 -20.15
C ILE A 2 6.30 1.11 -19.05
N LEU A 3 6.28 0.64 -17.80
CA LEU A 3 5.95 1.41 -16.60
C LEU A 3 6.68 2.76 -16.52
N HIS A 4 8.01 2.73 -16.57
CA HIS A 4 8.84 3.94 -16.50
C HIS A 4 8.56 4.90 -17.66
N THR A 5 8.38 4.36 -18.87
CA THR A 5 8.06 5.17 -20.05
C THR A 5 6.72 5.88 -19.88
N VAL A 6 5.71 5.21 -19.33
CA VAL A 6 4.42 5.83 -19.02
C VAL A 6 4.58 6.95 -17.99
N LEU A 7 5.32 6.71 -16.88
CA LEU A 7 5.56 7.72 -15.85
C LEU A 7 6.30 8.95 -16.39
N LEU A 8 7.36 8.73 -17.18
CA LEU A 8 8.11 9.81 -17.82
C LEU A 8 7.24 10.60 -18.80
N THR A 9 6.42 9.92 -19.60
CA THR A 9 5.51 10.59 -20.54
C THR A 9 4.50 11.47 -19.80
N VAL A 10 3.94 11.00 -18.68
CA VAL A 10 3.04 11.84 -17.87
C VAL A 10 3.79 13.03 -17.28
N ALA A 11 5.00 12.83 -16.75
CA ALA A 11 5.81 13.93 -16.22
C ALA A 11 6.10 14.99 -17.30
N ASP A 12 6.48 14.57 -18.51
CA ASP A 12 6.72 15.47 -19.65
C ASP A 12 5.46 16.27 -20.00
N ILE A 13 4.28 15.62 -20.08
CA ILE A 13 3.01 16.31 -20.36
C ILE A 13 2.70 17.38 -19.31
N VAL A 14 2.97 17.11 -18.02
CA VAL A 14 2.70 18.06 -16.94
C VAL A 14 3.68 19.24 -16.97
N VAL A 15 4.95 18.97 -17.24
CA VAL A 15 6.01 19.98 -17.33
C VAL A 15 5.81 20.89 -18.55
N ASP A 16 5.41 20.32 -19.69
CA ASP A 16 5.21 21.06 -20.94
C ASP A 16 3.78 21.61 -21.10
N GLY A 17 2.87 21.24 -20.20
CA GLY A 17 1.48 21.69 -20.20
C GLY A 17 1.31 23.18 -19.94
N ALA A 18 0.07 23.68 -20.09
CA ALA A 18 -0.25 25.11 -19.97
C ALA A 18 0.19 25.74 -18.62
N ASN A 19 0.15 24.95 -17.55
CA ASN A 19 0.45 25.40 -16.19
C ASN A 19 1.88 25.07 -15.72
N LYS A 20 2.70 24.44 -16.56
CA LYS A 20 4.12 24.06 -16.35
C LYS A 20 4.48 23.78 -14.89
N GLN A 21 4.04 22.65 -14.37
CA GLN A 21 4.29 22.29 -12.97
C GLN A 21 5.54 21.40 -12.87
N PRO A 22 6.45 21.66 -11.92
CA PRO A 22 7.60 20.80 -11.75
C PRO A 22 7.14 19.47 -11.12
N VAL A 23 7.64 18.36 -11.67
CA VAL A 23 7.28 17.00 -11.27
C VAL A 23 8.52 16.25 -10.80
N ALA A 24 8.36 15.43 -9.76
CA ALA A 24 9.36 14.47 -9.34
C ALA A 24 8.79 13.05 -9.42
N ILE A 25 9.62 12.12 -9.90
CA ILE A 25 9.40 10.68 -9.80
C ILE A 25 10.41 10.16 -8.78
N LEU A 26 9.91 9.53 -7.73
CA LEU A 26 10.65 9.06 -6.57
C LEU A 26 10.59 7.53 -6.55
N PRO A 27 11.59 6.84 -7.11
CA PRO A 27 11.66 5.39 -7.03
C PRO A 27 11.99 4.96 -5.59
N GLU A 28 11.51 3.77 -5.20
CA GLU A 28 11.75 3.17 -3.88
C GLU A 28 11.46 4.14 -2.73
N PHE A 29 10.28 4.74 -2.78
CA PHE A 29 9.96 5.84 -1.90
C PHE A 29 9.49 5.33 -0.53
N ARG A 30 10.32 5.60 0.50
CA ARG A 30 10.06 5.14 1.86
C ARG A 30 8.95 5.98 2.52
N LEU A 31 7.88 5.30 2.92
CA LEU A 31 6.67 5.95 3.45
C LEU A 31 6.79 6.39 4.92
N ALA A 32 7.58 5.66 5.71
CA ALA A 32 7.66 5.85 7.14
C ALA A 32 9.11 5.89 7.65
N ALA A 33 9.31 6.43 8.86
CA ALA A 33 10.55 6.24 9.60
C ALA A 33 10.81 4.75 9.87
N SER A 34 12.01 4.41 10.33
CA SER A 34 12.44 3.02 10.58
C SER A 34 11.51 2.22 11.50
N GLU A 35 10.76 2.89 12.38
CA GLU A 35 9.84 2.27 13.34
C GLU A 35 8.46 1.97 12.73
N GLY A 36 8.13 2.53 11.56
CA GLY A 36 6.83 2.39 10.92
C GLY A 36 5.79 3.39 11.40
N VAL A 37 4.53 3.13 11.05
CA VAL A 37 3.36 3.90 11.48
C VAL A 37 2.42 2.98 12.24
N LEU A 38 2.05 3.38 13.45
CA LEU A 38 1.08 2.65 14.26
C LEU A 38 -0.32 2.84 13.68
N ILE A 39 -0.88 1.76 13.17
CA ILE A 39 -2.23 1.71 12.61
C ILE A 39 -3.13 1.03 13.61
N ARG A 40 -4.13 1.78 14.08
CA ARG A 40 -5.21 1.25 14.90
C ARG A 40 -6.42 0.93 14.04
N ASN A 41 -7.03 -0.22 14.30
CA ASN A 41 -8.35 -0.56 13.78
C ASN A 41 -9.42 0.16 14.64
N PRO A 42 -10.32 0.96 14.05
CA PRO A 42 -11.32 1.72 14.81
C PRO A 42 -12.31 0.81 15.55
N GLU A 43 -12.68 -0.33 14.97
CA GLU A 43 -13.68 -1.26 15.48
C GLU A 43 -13.10 -2.23 16.52
N THR A 44 -12.06 -2.97 16.13
CA THR A 44 -11.47 -4.03 16.99
C THR A 44 -10.47 -3.48 18.00
N ARG A 45 -10.05 -2.22 17.85
CA ARG A 45 -8.98 -1.57 18.61
C ARG A 45 -7.60 -2.24 18.48
N PHE A 46 -7.46 -3.26 17.62
CA PHE A 46 -6.19 -3.90 17.31
C PHE A 46 -5.21 -2.89 16.73
N GLU A 47 -3.94 -3.04 17.09
CA GLU A 47 -2.86 -2.14 16.69
C GLU A 47 -1.79 -2.93 15.93
N THR A 48 -1.36 -2.39 14.80
CA THR A 48 -0.28 -2.97 13.98
C THR A 48 0.66 -1.88 13.48
N TRP A 49 1.94 -2.19 13.41
CA TRP A 49 2.93 -1.29 12.82
C TRP A 49 3.05 -1.60 11.34
N LEU A 50 2.67 -0.64 10.49
CA LEU A 50 2.90 -0.74 9.06
C LEU A 50 4.21 -0.03 8.71
N THR A 51 5.07 -0.76 8.01
CA THR A 51 6.29 -0.24 7.39
C THR A 51 6.19 -0.47 5.90
N GLY A 52 6.96 0.26 5.10
CA GLY A 52 6.93 0.03 3.67
C GLY A 52 7.68 1.05 2.84
N THR A 53 7.94 0.62 1.63
CA THR A 53 8.51 1.41 0.54
C THR A 53 7.57 1.19 -0.64
N VAL A 54 7.06 2.27 -1.23
CA VAL A 54 6.34 2.15 -2.51
C VAL A 54 7.37 2.04 -3.63
N ASP A 55 7.04 1.32 -4.70
CA ASP A 55 7.97 1.19 -5.83
C ASP A 55 8.20 2.54 -6.52
N TYR A 56 7.15 3.33 -6.70
CA TYR A 56 7.26 4.69 -7.23
C TYR A 56 6.27 5.64 -6.54
N GLY A 57 6.74 6.85 -6.22
CA GLY A 57 5.89 8.01 -5.96
C GLY A 57 6.05 9.03 -7.08
N MET A 58 4.96 9.61 -7.55
CA MET A 58 4.99 10.77 -8.45
C MET A 58 4.30 11.94 -7.75
N CYS A 59 4.95 13.09 -7.72
CA CYS A 59 4.40 14.29 -7.09
C CYS A 59 4.74 15.55 -7.89
N ASN A 60 3.84 16.53 -7.88
CA ASN A 60 4.17 17.89 -8.28
C ASN A 60 4.59 18.68 -7.03
N TYR A 61 5.35 19.75 -7.23
CA TYR A 61 5.78 20.59 -6.13
C TYR A 61 5.71 22.08 -6.45
N GLU A 62 5.71 22.92 -5.42
CA GLU A 62 5.33 24.32 -5.58
C GLU A 62 6.28 25.15 -6.45
N SER A 63 7.59 24.88 -6.37
CA SER A 63 8.60 25.64 -7.11
C SER A 63 9.93 24.88 -7.22
N GLU A 64 10.75 25.23 -8.21
CA GLU A 64 12.13 24.74 -8.36
C GLU A 64 13.00 24.97 -7.11
N ALA A 65 12.71 26.00 -6.31
CA ALA A 65 13.42 26.24 -5.06
C ALA A 65 13.23 25.08 -4.07
N ALA A 66 12.10 24.36 -4.10
CA ALA A 66 11.84 23.20 -3.26
C ALA A 66 12.52 21.91 -3.75
N ARG A 67 13.08 21.90 -4.96
CA ARG A 67 13.67 20.71 -5.60
C ARG A 67 14.67 19.97 -4.71
N HIS A 68 15.61 20.70 -4.11
CA HIS A 68 16.61 20.09 -3.23
C HIS A 68 15.99 19.38 -2.01
N ARG A 69 14.85 19.86 -1.51
CA ARG A 69 14.13 19.24 -0.40
C ARG A 69 13.39 18.00 -0.86
N VAL A 70 12.73 18.08 -2.02
CA VAL A 70 12.02 16.95 -2.64
C VAL A 70 12.94 15.73 -2.83
N PHE A 71 14.17 15.95 -3.26
CA PHE A 71 15.12 14.86 -3.52
C PHE A 71 15.96 14.42 -2.32
N ALA A 72 15.98 15.18 -1.22
CA ALA A 72 16.80 14.87 -0.03
C ALA A 72 15.99 14.56 1.23
N GLY A 73 14.71 14.93 1.27
CA GLY A 73 13.84 14.81 2.44
C GLY A 73 13.18 13.43 2.56
N LYS A 74 12.72 13.12 3.77
CA LYS A 74 11.81 11.98 4.00
C LYS A 74 10.41 12.37 3.55
N PHE A 75 9.52 11.40 3.33
CA PHE A 75 8.16 11.69 2.87
C PHE A 75 7.43 12.76 3.69
N GLN A 76 7.51 12.68 5.02
CA GLN A 76 6.93 13.68 5.93
C GLN A 76 7.45 15.10 5.68
N ASP A 77 8.74 15.23 5.35
CA ASP A 77 9.37 16.52 5.06
C ASP A 77 8.94 17.06 3.68
N LEU A 78 8.44 16.20 2.80
CA LEU A 78 8.00 16.58 1.46
C LEU A 78 6.56 17.09 1.43
N LEU A 79 5.71 16.62 2.35
CA LEU A 79 4.27 16.93 2.37
C LEU A 79 3.94 18.42 2.25
N PRO A 80 4.65 19.35 2.93
CA PRO A 80 4.35 20.78 2.80
C PRO A 80 4.61 21.37 1.40
N TYR A 81 5.36 20.67 0.55
CA TYR A 81 5.77 21.14 -0.77
C TYR A 81 5.04 20.45 -1.92
N ILE A 82 4.29 19.37 -1.63
CA ILE A 82 3.61 18.56 -2.63
C ILE A 82 2.16 19.05 -2.77
N LYS A 83 1.69 19.29 -4.00
CA LYS A 83 0.28 19.70 -4.23
C LYS A 83 -0.62 18.53 -4.60
N SER A 84 -0.10 17.60 -5.40
CA SER A 84 -0.75 16.39 -5.85
C SER A 84 0.26 15.27 -5.91
N ARG A 85 -0.22 14.06 -5.69
CA ARG A 85 0.61 12.87 -5.72
C ARG A 85 -0.19 11.64 -6.08
N ILE A 86 0.50 10.71 -6.70
CA ILE A 86 0.01 9.36 -6.91
C ILE A 86 1.15 8.39 -6.63
N PHE A 87 0.82 7.25 -6.06
CA PHE A 87 1.78 6.20 -5.76
C PHE A 87 1.50 4.98 -6.60
N LEU A 88 2.55 4.27 -6.94
CA LEU A 88 2.47 3.10 -7.79
C LEU A 88 3.20 1.93 -7.13
N VAL A 89 2.50 0.79 -7.11
CA VAL A 89 3.02 -0.50 -6.69
C VAL A 89 3.25 -1.36 -7.91
N GLU A 90 4.49 -1.82 -8.06
CA GLU A 90 4.94 -2.63 -9.16
C GLU A 90 4.77 -4.11 -8.82
N ALA A 91 3.94 -4.80 -9.59
CA ALA A 91 3.80 -6.25 -9.51
C ALA A 91 4.99 -6.92 -10.19
N LYS A 92 5.92 -7.42 -9.37
CA LYS A 92 7.21 -7.97 -9.85
C LYS A 92 7.18 -9.46 -10.21
N LYS A 93 6.14 -10.21 -9.84
CA LYS A 93 6.07 -11.66 -10.11
C LYS A 93 5.13 -11.94 -11.28
N GLU A 94 5.64 -12.58 -12.31
CA GLU A 94 4.90 -12.89 -13.54
C GLU A 94 3.77 -13.92 -13.33
N ASP A 95 3.88 -14.78 -12.32
CA ASP A 95 2.90 -15.85 -12.06
C ASP A 95 1.71 -15.45 -11.16
N HIS A 96 1.66 -14.19 -10.71
CA HIS A 96 0.63 -13.73 -9.79
C HIS A 96 -0.35 -12.82 -10.50
N ASP A 97 -1.63 -12.99 -10.21
CA ASP A 97 -2.66 -12.07 -10.69
C ASP A 97 -2.46 -10.69 -10.06
N LEU A 98 -2.62 -9.63 -10.84
CA LEU A 98 -2.37 -8.25 -10.41
C LEU A 98 -3.23 -7.88 -9.19
N TRP A 99 -4.42 -8.46 -9.09
CA TRP A 99 -5.33 -8.31 -7.95
C TRP A 99 -4.74 -8.77 -6.60
N GLN A 100 -3.72 -9.64 -6.60
CA GLN A 100 -3.06 -10.13 -5.40
C GLN A 100 -2.13 -9.09 -4.76
N TYR A 101 -1.77 -8.04 -5.50
CA TYR A 101 -0.92 -6.94 -5.01
C TYR A 101 -1.72 -5.80 -4.36
N ILE A 102 -3.04 -5.78 -4.53
CA ILE A 102 -3.88 -4.73 -3.96
C ILE A 102 -3.83 -4.67 -2.42
N PRO A 103 -3.83 -5.79 -1.66
CA PRO A 103 -3.71 -5.71 -0.20
C PRO A 103 -2.44 -4.99 0.25
N GLU A 104 -1.30 -5.24 -0.40
CA GLU A 104 -0.04 -4.56 -0.13
C GLU A 104 -0.17 -3.07 -0.48
N ALA A 105 -0.64 -2.75 -1.68
CA ALA A 105 -0.81 -1.37 -2.13
C ALA A 105 -1.80 -0.57 -1.25
N ALA A 106 -2.88 -1.21 -0.80
CA ALA A 106 -3.83 -0.61 0.12
C ALA A 106 -3.21 -0.36 1.50
N SER A 107 -2.38 -1.29 2.01
CA SER A 107 -1.66 -1.08 3.27
C SER A 107 -0.70 0.12 3.19
N GLN A 108 -0.06 0.32 2.05
CA GLN A 108 0.79 1.48 1.77
C GLN A 108 -0.05 2.77 1.69
N ALA A 109 -1.22 2.72 1.05
CA ALA A 109 -2.16 3.85 1.00
C ALA A 109 -2.66 4.25 2.40
N ILE A 110 -2.89 3.28 3.30
CA ILE A 110 -3.23 3.53 4.71
C ILE A 110 -2.09 4.29 5.39
N VAL A 111 -0.84 3.84 5.24
CA VAL A 111 0.33 4.52 5.82
C VAL A 111 0.42 5.96 5.30
N ILE A 112 0.24 6.16 4.01
CA ILE A 112 0.23 7.49 3.40
C ILE A 112 -0.85 8.36 4.03
N SER A 113 -2.08 7.87 4.13
CA SER A 113 -3.21 8.59 4.73
C SER A 113 -2.92 9.04 6.16
N GLU A 114 -2.37 8.15 7.00
CA GLU A 114 -2.05 8.51 8.38
C GLU A 114 -0.89 9.50 8.49
N VAL A 115 0.13 9.36 7.63
CA VAL A 115 1.30 10.25 7.63
C VAL A 115 0.96 11.63 7.09
N SER A 116 0.14 11.71 6.05
CA SER A 116 -0.24 12.97 5.43
C SER A 116 -1.46 13.64 6.05
N GLY A 117 -2.23 12.90 6.85
CA GLY A 117 -3.52 13.34 7.34
C GLY A 117 -4.60 13.44 6.25
N GLU A 118 -4.37 12.86 5.07
CA GLU A 118 -5.36 12.88 3.99
C GLU A 118 -6.31 11.71 4.11
N ASN A 119 -7.59 11.96 3.90
CA ASN A 119 -8.62 10.93 3.91
C ASN A 119 -8.73 10.20 2.58
N VAL A 120 -8.16 10.75 1.51
CA VAL A 120 -8.24 10.17 0.17
C VAL A 120 -6.83 9.97 -0.36
N VAL A 121 -6.50 8.77 -0.80
CA VAL A 121 -5.20 8.44 -1.40
C VAL A 121 -5.42 7.71 -2.71
N ARG A 122 -4.95 8.30 -3.81
CA ARG A 122 -4.92 7.68 -5.13
C ARG A 122 -3.67 6.84 -5.29
N PHE A 123 -3.84 5.62 -5.78
CA PHE A 123 -2.71 4.74 -6.06
C PHE A 123 -3.00 3.83 -7.26
N VAL A 124 -1.94 3.25 -7.79
CA VAL A 124 -1.98 2.39 -8.98
C VAL A 124 -1.22 1.11 -8.69
N VAL A 125 -1.76 -0.01 -9.17
CA VAL A 125 -1.06 -1.30 -9.17
C VAL A 125 -0.80 -1.68 -10.63
N SER A 126 0.45 -2.01 -10.97
CA SER A 126 0.81 -2.37 -12.34
C SER A 126 2.00 -3.33 -12.43
N ASP A 127 1.95 -4.27 -13.37
CA ASP A 127 3.10 -5.08 -13.82
C ASP A 127 3.79 -4.47 -15.07
N GLY A 128 3.41 -3.22 -15.43
CA GLY A 128 3.82 -2.53 -16.65
C GLY A 128 2.96 -2.85 -17.88
N GLN A 129 2.20 -3.93 -17.89
CA GLN A 129 1.31 -4.33 -18.99
C GLN A 129 -0.17 -4.13 -18.64
N SER A 130 -0.54 -4.47 -17.42
CA SER A 130 -1.85 -4.36 -16.81
C SER A 130 -1.81 -3.29 -15.71
N TRP A 131 -2.91 -2.56 -15.56
CA TRP A 131 -3.00 -1.39 -14.69
C TRP A 131 -4.35 -1.38 -13.98
N ILE A 132 -4.32 -1.27 -12.66
CA ILE A 132 -5.50 -1.09 -11.82
C ILE A 132 -5.34 0.24 -11.09
N PHE A 133 -6.25 1.17 -11.34
CA PHE A 133 -6.33 2.42 -10.60
C PHE A 133 -7.20 2.19 -9.38
N CYS A 134 -6.73 2.63 -8.22
CA CYS A 134 -7.37 2.38 -6.95
C CYS A 134 -7.48 3.66 -6.13
N LEU A 135 -8.55 3.76 -5.36
CA LEU A 135 -8.78 4.84 -4.43
C LEU A 135 -8.91 4.28 -3.02
N PHE A 136 -8.10 4.79 -2.11
CA PHE A 136 -8.31 4.59 -0.69
C PHE A 136 -9.07 5.80 -0.13
N GLU A 137 -10.10 5.53 0.67
CA GLU A 137 -10.88 6.52 1.40
C GLU A 137 -10.96 6.15 2.89
N LYS A 138 -10.73 7.13 3.76
CA LYS A 138 -10.94 7.07 5.20
C LYS A 138 -12.08 8.01 5.57
N ASP A 139 -13.20 7.46 5.99
CA ASP A 139 -14.36 8.26 6.37
C ASP A 139 -14.17 8.94 7.75
N SER A 140 -15.17 9.71 8.18
CA SER A 140 -15.15 10.41 9.47
C SER A 140 -15.10 9.48 10.68
N ASP A 141 -15.59 8.25 10.56
CA ASP A 141 -15.60 7.24 11.62
C ASP A 141 -14.28 6.46 11.66
N GLY A 142 -13.38 6.71 10.70
CA GLY A 142 -12.12 6.02 10.53
C GLY A 142 -12.24 4.71 9.76
N THR A 143 -13.42 4.40 9.20
CA THR A 143 -13.62 3.26 8.30
C THR A 143 -12.76 3.46 7.06
N ARG A 144 -12.11 2.37 6.65
CA ARG A 144 -11.16 2.37 5.55
C ARG A 144 -11.75 1.59 4.37
N ILE A 145 -11.97 2.27 3.26
CA ILE A 145 -12.56 1.71 2.05
C ILE A 145 -11.53 1.77 0.93
N VAL A 146 -11.42 0.68 0.17
CA VAL A 146 -10.65 0.63 -1.07
C VAL A 146 -11.61 0.41 -2.22
N TYR A 147 -11.59 1.34 -3.17
CA TYR A 147 -12.25 1.21 -4.45
C TYR A 147 -11.24 0.78 -5.49
N GLU A 148 -11.66 -0.16 -6.33
CA GLU A 148 -10.81 -0.77 -7.32
C GLU A 148 -11.35 -0.48 -8.72
N GLY A 149 -10.44 -0.19 -9.63
CA GLY A 149 -10.73 0.08 -11.02
C GLY A 149 -11.33 -1.08 -11.77
N ASN A 150 -12.48 -0.88 -12.40
CA ASN A 150 -13.08 -1.88 -13.29
C ASN A 150 -13.54 -1.24 -14.62
N PRO A 151 -13.02 -1.71 -15.77
CA PRO A 151 -12.11 -2.83 -15.95
C PRO A 151 -10.63 -2.48 -15.69
N MET A 152 -9.85 -3.50 -15.32
CA MET A 152 -8.39 -3.42 -15.39
C MET A 152 -7.96 -3.07 -16.81
N LEU A 153 -7.07 -2.09 -16.94
CA LEU A 153 -6.59 -1.63 -18.23
C LEU A 153 -5.39 -2.46 -18.69
N LYS A 154 -5.33 -2.82 -19.97
CA LYS A 154 -4.24 -3.59 -20.56
C LYS A 154 -3.62 -2.85 -21.74
N ILE A 155 -2.30 -2.71 -21.71
CA ILE A 155 -1.47 -2.14 -22.78
C ILE A 155 -1.26 -3.15 -23.91
N MET A 156 -1.13 -4.43 -23.56
CA MET A 156 -0.84 -5.47 -24.52
C MET A 156 -2.11 -6.20 -24.97
N SER A 157 -2.19 -6.48 -26.27
CA SER A 157 -3.15 -7.42 -26.84
C SER A 157 -2.45 -8.73 -27.15
N GLY A 158 -2.94 -9.83 -26.55
CA GLY A 158 -2.32 -11.15 -26.65
C GLY A 158 -1.22 -11.40 -25.61
N ASP A 159 -0.73 -12.62 -25.60
CA ASP A 159 0.31 -13.11 -24.69
C ASP A 159 1.70 -12.61 -25.14
N VAL A 160 2.48 -12.05 -24.22
CA VAL A 160 3.82 -11.49 -24.49
C VAL A 160 4.74 -12.58 -25.04
N ALA A 161 4.67 -13.78 -24.47
CA ALA A 161 5.46 -14.92 -24.91
C ALA A 161 5.14 -15.33 -26.35
N LYS A 162 4.01 -14.87 -26.90
CA LYS A 162 3.54 -15.16 -28.26
C LYS A 162 3.64 -13.97 -29.21
N GLY A 163 4.44 -12.95 -28.85
CA GLY A 163 4.64 -11.77 -29.68
C GLY A 163 3.48 -10.77 -29.63
N GLY A 164 2.82 -10.65 -28.47
CA GLY A 164 1.78 -9.65 -28.25
C GLY A 164 2.24 -8.23 -28.61
N THR A 165 1.34 -7.44 -29.19
CA THR A 165 1.63 -6.08 -29.63
C THR A 165 1.14 -5.05 -28.62
N VAL A 166 1.95 -4.02 -28.40
CA VAL A 166 1.56 -2.83 -27.60
C VAL A 166 0.50 -2.04 -28.37
N SER A 167 -0.68 -1.86 -27.77
CA SER A 167 -1.74 -1.02 -28.31
C SER A 167 -1.44 0.45 -28.01
N LYS A 168 -1.24 1.25 -29.05
CA LYS A 168 -1.02 2.70 -28.92
C LYS A 168 -2.21 3.39 -28.22
N ASP A 169 -3.43 2.96 -28.51
CA ASP A 169 -4.64 3.53 -27.91
C ASP A 169 -4.73 3.18 -26.41
N SER A 170 -4.32 1.97 -26.02
CA SER A 170 -4.27 1.60 -24.60
C SER A 170 -3.22 2.40 -23.83
N VAL A 171 -2.02 2.59 -24.41
CA VAL A 171 -0.97 3.43 -23.81
C VAL A 171 -1.49 4.85 -23.65
N LYS A 172 -2.09 5.43 -24.71
CA LYS A 172 -2.66 6.77 -24.66
C LYS A 172 -3.72 6.89 -23.58
N LYS A 173 -4.62 5.90 -23.47
CA LYS A 173 -5.66 5.87 -22.43
C LYS A 173 -5.06 5.87 -21.02
N ILE A 174 -4.06 5.02 -20.77
CA ILE A 174 -3.41 4.94 -19.44
C ILE A 174 -2.66 6.24 -19.12
N VAL A 175 -1.91 6.79 -20.07
CA VAL A 175 -1.21 8.08 -19.90
C VAL A 175 -2.21 9.20 -19.61
N SER A 176 -3.31 9.29 -20.37
CA SER A 176 -4.34 10.30 -20.15
C SER A 176 -5.03 10.16 -18.79
N LEU A 177 -5.36 8.94 -18.38
CA LEU A 177 -5.99 8.69 -17.10
C LEU A 177 -5.03 8.98 -15.93
N LEU A 178 -3.78 8.54 -16.03
CA LEU A 178 -2.77 8.81 -15.01
C LEU A 178 -2.47 10.30 -14.89
N HIS A 179 -2.35 11.01 -16.01
CA HIS A 179 -2.24 12.46 -16.02
C HIS A 179 -3.45 13.13 -15.37
N HIS A 180 -4.68 12.69 -15.71
CA HIS A 180 -5.90 13.22 -15.12
C HIS A 180 -5.92 13.02 -13.60
N TRP A 181 -5.68 11.80 -13.12
CA TRP A 181 -5.61 11.49 -11.69
C TRP A 181 -4.49 12.21 -10.94
N PHE A 182 -3.45 12.60 -11.65
CA PHE A 182 -2.32 13.30 -11.07
C PHE A 182 -2.53 14.82 -11.01
N VAL A 183 -3.21 15.42 -11.98
CA VAL A 183 -3.40 16.88 -12.07
C VAL A 183 -4.76 17.33 -11.55
N ASP A 184 -5.81 16.54 -11.80
CA ASP A 184 -7.17 16.88 -11.38
C ASP A 184 -7.41 16.46 -9.93
N MET A 185 -7.81 17.41 -9.09
CA MET A 185 -8.14 17.19 -7.68
C MET A 185 -9.65 17.02 -7.46
N SER A 186 -10.44 16.91 -8.55
CA SER A 186 -11.85 16.53 -8.49
C SER A 186 -12.07 15.19 -7.81
N ASP A 187 -13.30 14.94 -7.35
CA ASP A 187 -13.63 13.68 -6.68
C ASP A 187 -13.41 12.49 -7.64
N PRO A 188 -12.43 11.61 -7.36
CA PRO A 188 -12.13 10.48 -8.23
C PRO A 188 -13.25 9.43 -8.29
N LEU A 189 -14.24 9.46 -7.38
CA LEU A 189 -15.43 8.60 -7.48
C LEU A 189 -16.39 9.05 -8.60
N GLU A 190 -16.33 10.32 -8.99
CA GLU A 190 -17.14 10.93 -10.04
C GLU A 190 -16.35 11.08 -11.36
N ASP A 191 -15.21 10.40 -11.49
CA ASP A 191 -14.34 10.50 -12.67
C ASP A 191 -15.04 9.94 -13.93
N PRO A 192 -15.28 10.76 -14.96
CA PRO A 192 -15.97 10.30 -16.18
C PRO A 192 -15.12 9.36 -17.04
N LEU A 193 -13.80 9.30 -16.83
CA LEU A 193 -12.87 8.50 -17.61
C LEU A 193 -12.74 7.07 -17.08
N TYR A 194 -13.15 6.82 -15.84
CA TYR A 194 -12.91 5.55 -15.19
C TYR A 194 -13.87 5.23 -14.05
N THR A 195 -14.32 3.97 -13.97
CA THR A 195 -15.25 3.53 -12.93
C THR A 195 -14.51 2.82 -11.81
N LEU A 196 -14.72 3.33 -10.60
CA LEU A 196 -14.27 2.72 -9.36
C LEU A 196 -15.42 1.94 -8.74
N LEU A 197 -15.16 0.68 -8.41
CA LEU A 197 -16.12 -0.17 -7.71
C LEU A 197 -15.65 -0.40 -6.29
N ARG A 198 -16.57 -0.28 -5.34
CA ARG A 198 -16.32 -0.76 -3.98
C ARG A 198 -16.22 -2.28 -4.04
N ASN A 199 -15.14 -2.83 -3.50
CA ASN A 199 -15.01 -4.28 -3.35
C ASN A 199 -15.53 -4.70 -1.97
N PRO A 200 -16.75 -5.26 -1.86
CA PRO A 200 -17.32 -5.63 -0.55
C PRO A 200 -16.54 -6.76 0.13
N ALA A 201 -15.83 -7.60 -0.63
CA ALA A 201 -15.01 -8.68 -0.08
C ALA A 201 -13.68 -8.19 0.52
N ARG A 202 -13.34 -6.91 0.35
CA ARG A 202 -12.09 -6.30 0.81
C ARG A 202 -12.33 -5.06 1.67
N GLN A 203 -13.42 -5.07 2.42
CA GLN A 203 -13.55 -4.15 3.55
C GLN A 203 -12.40 -4.47 4.52
N LEU A 204 -11.40 -3.58 4.57
CA LEU A 204 -10.16 -3.84 5.27
C LEU A 204 -10.43 -3.83 6.78
N MET A 205 -10.53 -5.03 7.34
CA MET A 205 -10.62 -5.33 8.76
C MET A 205 -11.88 -4.83 9.48
N THR A 206 -13.06 -5.29 9.07
CA THR A 206 -14.30 -5.12 9.87
C THR A 206 -14.86 -6.41 10.47
N ASP A 207 -14.41 -7.59 10.02
CA ASP A 207 -14.98 -8.83 10.53
C ASP A 207 -14.15 -9.41 11.67
N PRO A 208 -14.65 -9.42 12.93
CA PRO A 208 -14.15 -10.36 13.90
C PRO A 208 -14.43 -11.77 13.36
N VAL A 209 -13.39 -12.60 13.27
CA VAL A 209 -13.56 -14.05 13.13
C VAL A 209 -14.56 -14.47 14.21
N SER A 210 -15.76 -14.83 13.79
CA SER A 210 -16.80 -15.41 14.63
C SER A 210 -16.15 -16.53 15.46
N LYS A 211 -16.15 -16.36 16.79
CA LYS A 211 -15.74 -17.38 17.75
C LYS A 211 -16.80 -18.46 17.96
N ASP A 212 -17.75 -18.62 17.04
CA ASP A 212 -18.84 -19.59 17.14
C ASP A 212 -18.87 -20.54 15.95
N SER A 213 -17.83 -21.37 15.84
CA SER A 213 -17.99 -22.73 15.27
C SER A 213 -16.81 -23.58 15.68
N HIS A 214 -16.90 -24.19 16.87
CA HIS A 214 -16.43 -25.54 17.22
C HIS A 214 -16.59 -25.72 18.73
N ARG A 215 -17.84 -25.77 19.19
CA ARG A 215 -18.21 -26.46 20.44
C ARG A 215 -18.64 -27.86 20.04
N GLU A 216 -17.68 -28.70 19.64
CA GLU A 216 -17.91 -30.13 19.57
C GLU A 216 -17.94 -30.69 21.00
N GLU A 217 -19.00 -31.43 21.26
CA GLU A 217 -19.29 -32.15 22.48
C GLU A 217 -18.21 -33.19 22.78
N PHE A 218 -17.33 -32.91 23.75
CA PHE A 218 -16.65 -33.98 24.46
C PHE A 218 -17.50 -34.37 25.67
N ARG A 219 -18.23 -35.47 25.51
CA ARG A 219 -18.84 -36.21 26.61
C ARG A 219 -17.75 -36.77 27.50
N ALA A 220 -17.88 -36.53 28.79
CA ALA A 220 -17.18 -37.27 29.83
C ALA A 220 -17.85 -38.64 29.99
N GLU A 221 -17.06 -39.71 29.92
CA GLU A 221 -17.30 -40.93 30.67
C GLU A 221 -16.03 -41.27 31.44
N GLU A 222 -16.27 -41.64 32.70
CA GLU A 222 -15.30 -41.89 33.77
C GLU A 222 -14.58 -43.24 33.64
N ASP A 223 -13.59 -43.38 34.52
CA ASP A 223 -13.02 -44.61 35.06
C ASP A 223 -11.89 -45.30 34.29
N LEU A 224 -10.65 -45.14 34.81
CA LEU A 224 -10.02 -46.18 35.63
C LEU A 224 -8.63 -45.74 36.15
N SER A 225 -8.58 -45.56 37.47
CA SER A 225 -7.55 -45.98 38.44
C SER A 225 -6.04 -46.05 38.10
N CYS A 226 -5.28 -45.66 39.14
CA CYS A 226 -4.00 -46.22 39.62
C CYS A 226 -2.69 -45.42 39.41
N ASN A 227 -2.22 -44.92 40.56
CA ASN A 227 -0.86 -44.98 41.10
C ASN A 227 0.14 -43.84 40.82
N LEU A 228 0.27 -42.98 41.85
CA LEU A 228 1.51 -42.34 42.28
C LEU A 228 2.63 -43.39 42.54
N PRO A 229 3.90 -43.00 42.45
CA PRO A 229 4.57 -42.53 43.66
C PRO A 229 5.38 -41.24 43.47
N SER A 230 5.32 -40.47 44.55
CA SER A 230 6.19 -39.39 44.98
C SER A 230 7.63 -39.86 45.22
N GLN A 231 8.62 -38.97 44.98
CA GLN A 231 9.70 -38.58 45.92
C GLN A 231 10.85 -37.81 45.21
N PRO A 232 11.68 -37.06 45.98
CA PRO A 232 12.15 -35.73 45.57
C PRO A 232 13.68 -35.50 45.67
N LEU A 233 14.06 -34.21 45.49
CA LEU A 233 15.21 -33.47 46.07
C LEU A 233 16.54 -33.33 45.29
N GLN A 234 17.19 -32.20 45.64
CA GLN A 234 18.58 -31.75 45.44
C GLN A 234 18.88 -31.09 44.07
N GLY A 235 19.32 -29.84 43.96
CA GLY A 235 20.07 -28.99 44.89
C GLY A 235 21.52 -28.89 44.42
N CYS A 236 21.95 -27.72 43.92
CA CYS A 236 23.34 -27.27 44.00
C CYS A 236 23.47 -25.79 43.64
N SER A 237 24.31 -25.14 44.43
CA SER A 237 24.57 -23.72 44.55
C SER A 237 25.76 -23.26 43.70
N ASP A 238 25.95 -21.94 43.75
CA ASP A 238 27.23 -21.20 43.69
C ASP A 238 27.92 -20.91 42.35
N GLY A 239 27.83 -19.63 41.98
CA GLY A 239 28.98 -18.73 42.14
C GLY A 239 29.78 -18.40 40.88
N ARG A 240 29.80 -17.12 40.48
CA ARG A 240 31.05 -16.33 40.37
C ARG A 240 30.84 -14.86 40.00
N GLN A 241 31.76 -14.08 40.55
CA GLN A 241 31.88 -12.63 40.59
C GLN A 241 32.40 -11.98 39.30
N ARG A 242 32.14 -10.66 39.22
CA ARG A 242 33.03 -9.56 38.79
C ARG A 242 33.64 -9.60 37.37
N LYS A 243 33.40 -8.52 36.61
CA LYS A 243 34.41 -7.46 36.38
C LYS A 243 33.83 -6.17 35.79
N LYS A 244 34.17 -5.06 36.44
CA LYS A 244 34.17 -3.70 35.89
C LYS A 244 35.18 -3.60 34.75
N ARG A 245 34.90 -2.78 33.73
CA ARG A 245 35.91 -1.89 33.13
C ARG A 245 35.24 -0.66 32.52
N LYS A 246 35.57 0.49 33.09
CA LYS A 246 35.56 1.80 32.43
C LYS A 246 36.61 1.78 31.32
N TYR A 247 36.34 2.41 30.19
CA TYR A 247 37.11 3.55 29.65
C TYR A 247 36.14 4.37 28.79
#